data_AF-A0A4Q3T4Z8-F1
#
_entry.id   AF-A0A4Q3T4Z8-F1
#
_cell.length_a   1.000
_cell.length_b   1.000
_cell.length_c   1.000
_cell.angle_alpha   90.00
_cell.angle_beta   90.00
_cell.angle_gamma   90.00
#
_symmetry.space_group_name_H-M   'P 1'
#
loop_
_entity.id
_entity.type
_entity.pdbx_description
1 polymer ?
#
loop_
_entity_poly.entity_id
_entity_poly.type
_entity_poly.pdbx_seq_one_letter_code
_entity_poly.pdbx_strand_id
1 'polypeptide(L)' 'MPSFSRSLEQALHRALALANERHHEYATLEHLLLALVDDQDAAAVM' A
#
# COMPACT_ATOMS: atom_id res chain seq x y z
N MET A 1 -13.21 16.66 1.54
CA MET A 1 -11.87 16.03 1.46
C MET A 1 -11.91 15.07 0.29
N PRO A 2 -10.99 15.12 -0.68
CA PRO A 2 -10.91 14.04 -1.67
C PRO A 2 -10.63 12.74 -0.91
N SER A 3 -11.61 11.85 -0.82
CA SER A 3 -11.39 10.53 -0.24
C SER A 3 -10.63 9.72 -1.27
N PHE A 4 -9.51 9.13 -0.86
CA PHE A 4 -8.89 8.08 -1.65
C PHE A 4 -9.90 6.95 -1.90
N SER A 5 -9.72 6.19 -2.97
CA SER A 5 -10.48 4.95 -3.14
C SER A 5 -10.18 4.03 -1.93
N ARG A 6 -11.17 3.23 -1.52
CA ARG A 6 -10.98 2.28 -0.40
C ARG A 6 -9.78 1.36 -0.62
N SER A 7 -9.53 0.97 -1.87
CA SER A 7 -8.36 0.16 -2.26
C SER A 7 -7.04 0.87 -2.00
N LEU A 8 -6.94 2.17 -2.32
CA LEU A 8 -5.71 2.93 -2.09
C LEU A 8 -5.44 3.14 -0.59
N GLU A 9 -6.49 3.36 0.21
CA GLU A 9 -6.37 3.45 1.67
C GLU A 9 -5.89 2.14 2.30
N GLN A 10 -6.36 1.00 1.80
CA GLN A 10 -5.88 -0.31 2.24
C GLN A 10 -4.42 -0.56 1.83
N ALA A 11 -4.04 -0.21 0.61
CA ALA A 11 -2.66 -0.33 0.14
C ALA A 11 -1.70 0.56 0.96
N LEU A 12 -2.12 1.78 1.33
CA LEU A 12 -1.32 2.66 2.19
C LEU A 12 -1.12 2.06 3.59
N HIS A 13 -2.17 1.50 4.21
CA HIS A 13 -2.03 0.84 5.50
C HIS A 13 -1.08 -0.36 5.45
N ARG A 14 -1.16 -1.18 4.38
CA ARG A 14 -0.22 -2.30 4.17
C ARG A 14 1.22 -1.81 3.95
N ALA A 15 1.41 -0.76 3.16
CA ALA A 15 2.74 -0.18 2.93
C ALA A 15 3.39 0.32 4.23
N LEU A 16 2.60 0.95 5.11
CA LEU A 16 3.03 1.37 6.44
C LEU A 16 3.37 0.19 7.35
N ALA A 17 2.57 -0.87 7.33
CA ALA A 17 2.86 -2.08 8.08
C ALA A 17 4.18 -2.72 7.61
N LEU A 18 4.38 -2.85 6.29
CA LEU A 18 5.61 -3.36 5.68
C LEU A 18 6.84 -2.52 6.03
N ALA A 19 6.69 -1.20 6.08
CA ALA A 19 7.75 -0.28 6.50
C ALA A 19 8.10 -0.49 7.98
N ASN A 20 7.08 -0.62 8.84
CA ASN A 20 7.26 -0.83 10.27
C ASN A 20 7.92 -2.19 10.59
N GLU A 21 7.55 -3.25 9.87
CA GLU A 21 8.21 -4.57 9.95
C GLU A 21 9.69 -4.53 9.59
N ARG A 22 10.07 -3.64 8.66
CA ARG A 22 11.46 -3.40 8.25
C ARG A 22 12.18 -2.34 9.08
N HIS A 23 11.54 -1.82 10.14
CA HIS A 23 12.04 -0.72 10.96
C HIS A 23 12.35 0.55 10.16
N HIS A 24 11.61 0.77 9.07
CA HIS A 24 11.64 2.03 8.33
C HIS A 24 10.67 3.03 8.96
N GLU A 25 11.17 4.24 9.22
CA GLU A 25 10.39 5.34 9.82
C GLU A 25 9.26 5.82 8.90
N TYR A 26 9.38 5.58 7.59
CA TYR A 26 8.39 5.96 6.58
C TYR A 26 8.20 4.84 5.56
N ALA A 27 6.97 4.71 5.06
CA ALA A 27 6.71 3.90 3.88
C ALA A 27 7.34 4.55 2.65
N THR A 28 8.27 3.82 2.01
CA THR A 28 8.84 4.23 0.72
C THR A 28 7.91 3.83 -0.43
N LEU A 29 8.19 4.36 -1.63
CA LEU A 29 7.49 3.97 -2.85
C LEU A 29 7.52 2.46 -3.08
N GLU A 30 8.59 1.77 -2.70
CA GLU A 30 8.71 0.32 -2.84
C GLU A 30 7.69 -0.44 -1.99
N HIS A 31 7.43 0.01 -0.76
CA HIS A 31 6.42 -0.59 0.12
C HIS A 31 5.01 -0.33 -0.43
N LEU A 32 4.78 0.85 -1.01
CA LEU A 32 3.51 1.19 -1.64
C LEU A 32 3.27 0.37 -2.91
N LEU A 33 4.27 0.26 -3.78
CA LEU A 33 4.19 -0.55 -4.98
C LEU A 33 3.98 -2.03 -4.64
N LEU A 34 4.68 -2.54 -3.63
CA LEU A 34 4.48 -3.90 -3.14
C LEU A 34 3.05 -4.10 -2.60
N ALA A 35 2.56 -3.18 -1.78
CA ALA A 35 1.20 -3.24 -1.23
C ALA A 35 0.11 -3.12 -2.30
N LEU A 36 0.35 -2.36 -3.36
CA LEU A 36 -0.56 -2.23 -4.50
C LEU A 36 -0.57 -3.49 -5.36
N VAL A 37 0.58 -4.14 -5.60
CA VAL A 37 0.65 -5.38 -6.41
C VAL A 37 0.12 -6.60 -5.65
N ASP A 38 0.31 -6.65 -4.33
CA ASP A 38 -0.18 -7.73 -3.47
C ASP A 38 -1.68 -7.60 -3.15
N ASP A 39 -2.30 -6.49 -3.56
CA ASP A 39 -3.75 -6.36 -3.54
C ASP A 39 -4.37 -7.18 -4.69
N GLN A 40 -5.09 -8.24 -4.35
CA GLN A 40 -5.83 -9.05 -5.32
C GLN A 40 -6.84 -8.22 -6.15
N ASP A 41 -7.25 -7.03 -5.68
CA ASP A 41 -8.05 -6.10 -6.47
C ASP A 41 -7.22 -5.34 -7.55
N ALA A 42 -5.91 -5.16 -7.36
CA ALA A 42 -5.03 -4.59 -8.39
C ALA A 42 -4.63 -5.62 -9.45
N ALA A 43 -4.54 -6.90 -9.06
CA ALA A 43 -4.41 -8.01 -10.01
C ALA A 43 -5.63 -8.14 -10.92
N ALA A 44 -6.80 -7.63 -10.53
CA ALA A 44 -8.00 -7.62 -11.37
C ALA A 44 -8.01 -6.50 -12.44
N VAL A 45 -7.05 -5.56 -12.41
CA VAL A 45 -6.91 -4.46 -13.37
C VAL A 45 -5.68 -4.64 -14.29
N MET A 46 -4.83 -5.63 -14.01
CA MET A 46 -3.77 -6.09 -14.91
C MET A 46 -4.26 -7.24 -15.81
#